data_AF-A0A4V1UHL0-F1
#
_entry.id   AF-A0A4V1UHL0-F1
#
_cell.length_a   1.000
_cell.length_b   1.000
_cell.length_c   1.000
_cell.angle_alpha   90.00
_cell.angle_beta   90.00
_cell.angle_gamma   90.00
#
_symmetry.space_group_name_H-M   'P 1'
#
loop_
_entity.id
_entity.type
_entity.pdbx_description
1 polymer ?
#
loop_
_entity_poly.entity_id
_entity_poly.type
_entity_poly.pdbx_seq_one_letter_code
_entity_poly.pdbx_strand_id
1 'polypeptide(L)'
;MNHTVPSLSASASKRRSFLQSTAALGLLGLAGCATTAGIPSKAKVVVVGGGYGGATAAKYVRLLSDNKIDVVLIEPQEAFISCPISNLV
;
A
#
# COMPACT_ATOMS: atom_id res chain seq x y z
N MET A 1 56.63 45.87 4.71
CA MET A 1 55.70 44.98 3.98
C MET A 1 54.95 44.14 5.00
N ASN A 2 53.66 44.39 5.27
CA ASN A 2 52.87 43.56 6.18
C ASN A 2 51.50 43.20 5.58
N HIS A 3 51.32 41.88 5.49
CA HIS A 3 50.15 41.06 5.26
C HIS A 3 48.78 41.66 5.56
N THR A 4 47.84 41.51 4.61
CA THR A 4 46.47 41.07 4.88
C THR A 4 45.89 40.35 3.65
N VAL A 5 45.95 39.01 3.66
CA VAL A 5 45.11 38.19 2.79
C VAL A 5 43.75 38.02 3.47
N PRO A 6 42.61 38.28 2.80
CA PRO A 6 41.30 38.12 3.39
C PRO A 6 40.98 36.63 3.60
N SER A 7 40.70 36.28 4.86
CA SER A 7 40.35 34.93 5.32
C SER A 7 39.06 34.42 4.69
N LEU A 8 39.15 33.32 3.95
CA LEU A 8 38.07 32.62 3.27
C LEU A 8 37.21 31.80 4.27
N SER A 9 36.48 32.44 5.19
CA SER A 9 35.78 31.74 6.30
C SER A 9 34.27 32.01 6.42
N ALA A 10 33.54 32.21 5.30
CA ALA A 10 32.11 32.53 5.36
C ALA A 10 31.16 31.47 4.74
N SER A 11 31.66 30.46 4.01
CA SER A 11 30.80 29.56 3.18
C SER A 11 30.73 28.10 3.65
N ALA A 12 31.54 27.69 4.64
CA ALA A 12 31.51 26.32 5.16
C ALA A 12 30.34 26.05 6.15
N SER A 13 29.97 27.04 6.97
CA SER A 13 28.93 26.90 7.99
C SER A 13 27.50 26.85 7.41
N LYS A 14 27.23 27.64 6.36
CA LYS A 14 25.91 27.72 5.70
C LYS A 14 25.52 26.43 4.96
N ARG A 15 26.46 25.79 4.26
CA ARG A 15 26.22 24.54 3.53
C ARG A 15 25.91 23.37 4.48
N ARG A 16 26.62 23.32 5.61
CA ARG A 16 26.44 22.27 6.62
C ARG A 16 25.13 22.44 7.40
N SER A 17 24.74 23.67 7.71
CA SER A 17 23.43 23.96 8.32
C SER A 17 22.26 23.59 7.39
N PHE A 18 22.37 23.88 6.09
CA PHE A 18 21.34 23.47 5.12
C PHE A 18 21.22 21.94 5.00
N LEU A 19 22.34 21.22 5.01
CA LEU A 19 22.36 19.76 4.96
C LEU A 19 21.79 19.12 6.25
N GLN A 20 22.04 19.75 7.41
CA GLN A 20 21.43 19.33 8.68
C GLN A 20 19.92 19.53 8.70
N SER A 21 19.44 20.68 8.20
CA SER A 21 18.00 20.96 8.12
C SER A 21 17.26 20.03 7.15
N THR A 22 17.88 19.70 6.01
CA THR A 22 17.29 18.76 5.04
C THR A 22 17.32 17.31 5.52
N ALA A 23 18.38 16.89 6.24
CA ALA A 23 18.43 15.57 6.87
C ALA A 23 17.35 15.41 7.96
N ALA A 24 17.12 16.45 8.78
CA ALA A 24 16.07 16.43 9.81
C ALA A 24 14.66 16.31 9.21
N LEU A 25 14.40 16.96 8.06
CA LEU A 25 13.13 16.83 7.34
C LEU A 25 13.00 15.49 6.60
N GLY A 26 14.11 14.92 6.11
CA GLY A 26 14.13 13.59 5.48
C GLY A 26 13.76 12.45 6.44
N LEU A 27 14.14 12.56 7.71
CA LEU A 27 13.76 11.59 8.74
C LEU A 27 12.25 11.60 9.06
N LEU A 28 11.60 12.77 8.96
CA LEU A 28 10.13 12.87 9.08
C LEU A 28 9.40 12.29 7.86
N GLY A 29 10.00 12.38 6.66
CA GLY A 29 9.48 11.75 5.44
C GLY A 29 9.49 10.22 5.51
N LEU A 30 10.50 9.63 6.17
CA LEU A 30 10.58 8.18 6.39
C LEU A 30 9.65 7.68 7.52
N ALA A 31 9.28 8.52 8.48
CA ALA A 31 8.33 8.16 9.53
C ALA A 31 6.94 7.80 8.98
N GLY A 32 6.56 8.32 7.80
CA GLY A 32 5.32 7.95 7.11
C GLY A 32 5.35 6.54 6.47
N CYS A 33 6.54 6.05 6.09
CA CYS A 33 6.70 4.76 5.40
C CYS A 33 6.66 3.55 6.37
N ALA A 34 6.84 3.80 7.67
CA ALA A 34 6.71 2.81 8.73
C ALA A 34 5.35 2.91 9.46
N THR A 35 4.39 3.66 8.91
CA THR A 35 3.00 3.47 9.31
C THR A 35 2.58 2.10 8.80
N THR A 36 2.64 1.10 9.67
CA THR A 36 1.83 -0.09 9.48
C THR A 36 0.40 0.44 9.49
N ALA A 37 -0.18 0.65 8.29
CA ALA A 37 -1.61 0.82 8.16
C ALA A 37 -2.21 -0.30 9.01
N GLY A 38 -2.83 0.10 10.14
CA GLY A 38 -2.92 -0.76 11.33
C GLY A 38 -3.30 -2.17 10.95
N ILE A 39 -2.59 -3.16 11.52
CA ILE A 39 -2.86 -4.58 11.25
C ILE A 39 -4.37 -4.76 11.37
N PRO A 40 -5.06 -5.12 10.27
CA PRO A 40 -6.51 -5.10 10.27
C PRO A 40 -6.98 -6.09 11.34
N SER A 41 -7.95 -5.67 12.15
CA SER A 41 -8.50 -6.49 13.24
C SER A 41 -9.12 -7.81 12.74
N LYS A 42 -9.36 -7.90 11.42
CA LYS A 42 -9.87 -9.06 10.71
C LYS A 42 -9.09 -9.27 9.43
N ALA A 43 -8.84 -10.53 9.09
CA ALA A 43 -8.32 -10.87 7.77
C ALA A 43 -9.32 -10.42 6.68
N LYS A 44 -8.78 -9.92 5.57
CA LYS A 44 -9.56 -9.46 4.41
C LYS A 44 -9.17 -10.27 3.18
N VAL A 45 -10.16 -10.68 2.39
CA VAL A 45 -9.98 -11.44 1.15
C VAL A 45 -10.76 -10.77 0.03
N VAL A 46 -10.10 -10.56 -1.10
CA VAL A 46 -10.74 -10.08 -2.33
C VAL A 46 -10.71 -11.21 -3.35
N VAL A 47 -11.87 -11.57 -3.89
CA VAL A 47 -12.02 -12.55 -4.96
C VAL A 47 -12.44 -11.81 -6.22
N VAL A 48 -11.70 -12.02 -7.31
CA VAL A 48 -11.98 -11.39 -8.61
C VAL A 48 -12.53 -12.44 -9.57
N GLY A 49 -13.72 -12.20 -10.11
CA GLY A 49 -14.47 -13.10 -10.97
C GLY A 49 -15.52 -13.92 -10.20
N GLY A 50 -16.78 -13.83 -10.62
CA GLY A 50 -17.97 -14.45 -10.01
C GLY A 50 -18.41 -15.78 -10.63
N GLY A 51 -17.55 -16.44 -11.43
CA GLY A 51 -17.82 -17.76 -11.98
C GLY A 51 -17.79 -18.87 -10.93
N TYR A 52 -17.89 -20.13 -11.37
CA TYR A 52 -17.95 -21.31 -10.50
C TYR A 52 -16.88 -21.33 -9.40
N GLY A 53 -15.62 -21.04 -9.74
CA GLY A 53 -14.52 -21.04 -8.78
C GLY A 53 -14.59 -19.87 -7.80
N GLY A 54 -14.76 -18.65 -8.30
CA GLY A 54 -14.69 -17.44 -7.47
C GLY A 54 -15.89 -17.29 -6.53
N ALA A 55 -17.11 -17.53 -7.01
CA ALA A 55 -18.29 -17.51 -6.14
C ALA A 55 -18.22 -18.59 -5.04
N THR A 56 -17.72 -19.78 -5.39
CA THR A 56 -17.49 -20.87 -4.43
C THR A 56 -16.43 -20.49 -3.40
N ALA A 57 -15.28 -19.98 -3.84
CA ALA A 57 -14.21 -19.55 -2.95
C ALA A 57 -14.71 -18.46 -1.99
N ALA A 58 -15.37 -17.42 -2.50
CA ALA A 58 -15.91 -16.34 -1.67
C ALA A 58 -16.90 -16.87 -0.61
N LYS A 59 -17.83 -17.74 -1.02
CA LYS A 59 -18.81 -18.36 -0.11
C LYS A 59 -18.13 -19.17 0.98
N TYR A 60 -17.22 -20.08 0.63
CA TYR A 60 -16.63 -20.99 1.60
C TYR A 60 -15.57 -20.33 2.48
N VAL A 61 -14.83 -19.34 1.99
CA VAL A 61 -13.96 -18.50 2.85
C VAL A 61 -14.80 -17.80 3.92
N ARG A 62 -15.95 -17.26 3.55
CA ARG A 62 -16.85 -16.57 4.47
C ARG A 62 -17.51 -17.51 5.48
N LEU A 63 -17.95 -18.68 5.01
CA LEU A 63 -18.68 -19.67 5.82
C LEU A 63 -17.76 -20.44 6.76
N LEU A 64 -16.64 -20.97 6.26
CA LEU A 64 -15.71 -21.76 7.06
C LEU A 64 -14.89 -20.92 8.06
N SER A 65 -14.89 -19.60 7.89
CA SER A 65 -14.31 -18.68 8.87
C SER A 65 -15.29 -18.27 9.98
N ASP A 66 -16.46 -18.90 10.10
CA ASP A 66 -17.56 -18.46 10.99
C ASP A 66 -17.85 -16.96 10.84
N ASN A 67 -17.83 -16.46 9.62
CA ASN A 67 -18.05 -15.04 9.35
C ASN A 67 -17.02 -14.09 10.03
N LYS A 68 -15.80 -14.55 10.30
CA LYS A 68 -14.71 -13.72 10.86
C LYS A 68 -13.89 -12.99 9.80
N ILE A 69 -13.79 -13.54 8.58
CA ILE A 69 -13.07 -12.93 7.45
C ILE A 69 -14.02 -11.99 6.70
N ASP A 70 -13.52 -10.79 6.38
CA ASP A 70 -14.18 -9.86 5.46
C ASP A 70 -13.87 -10.28 4.03
N VAL A 71 -14.90 -10.66 3.28
CA VAL A 71 -14.76 -11.14 1.89
C VAL A 71 -15.45 -10.18 0.95
N VAL A 72 -14.74 -9.73 -0.08
CA VAL A 72 -15.28 -8.92 -1.18
C VAL A 72 -15.15 -9.70 -2.47
N LEU A 73 -16.26 -9.95 -3.16
CA LEU A 73 -16.30 -10.52 -4.50
C LEU A 73 -16.50 -9.40 -5.51
N ILE A 74 -15.65 -9.34 -6.53
CA ILE A 74 -15.75 -8.37 -7.62
C ILE A 74 -16.06 -9.14 -8.91
N GLU A 75 -17.20 -8.87 -9.51
CA GLU A 75 -17.65 -9.42 -10.79
C GLU A 75 -18.34 -8.29 -11.57
N PRO A 76 -17.97 -8.05 -12.85
CA PRO A 76 -18.59 -7.00 -13.64
C PRO A 76 -20.09 -7.20 -13.93
N GLN A 77 -20.59 -8.44 -13.95
CA GLN A 77 -22.01 -8.74 -14.22
C GLN A 77 -22.76 -9.18 -12.95
N GLU A 78 -23.99 -8.71 -12.76
CA GLU A 78 -24.82 -9.13 -11.60
C GLU A 78 -25.20 -10.61 -11.65
N ALA A 79 -25.29 -11.18 -12.85
CA ALA A 79 -25.61 -12.57 -13.09
C ALA A 79 -24.51 -13.27 -13.90
N PHE A 80 -24.15 -14.47 -13.46
CA PHE A 80 -23.23 -15.35 -14.19
C PHE A 80 -24.00 -16.20 -15.20
N ILE A 81 -23.65 -16.08 -16.49
CA ILE A 81 -24.12 -16.99 -17.54
C ILE A 81 -23.11 -18.12 -17.70
N SER A 82 -23.56 -19.35 -17.47
CA SER A 82 -22.73 -20.54 -17.59
C SER A 82 -22.66 -21.05 -19.04
N CYS A 83 -21.45 -21.35 -19.53
CA CYS A 83 -21.27 -22.08 -20.78
C CYS A 83 -21.73 -23.55 -20.74
N PRO A 84 -21.62 -24.30 -19.63
CA PRO A 84 -22.19 -25.63 -19.55
C PRO A 84 -23.68 -25.64 -19.94
N ILE A 85 -24.09 -26.62 -20.74
CA ILE A 85 -25.47 -26.82 -21.21
C ILE A 85 -25.95 -25.72 -22.20
N SER A 86 -25.14 -24.71 -22.51
CA SER A 86 -25.56 -23.60 -23.39
C SER A 86 -25.87 -24.00 -24.83
N ASN A 87 -25.39 -25.16 -25.27
CA ASN A 87 -25.67 -25.75 -26.58
C ASN A 87 -26.23 -27.18 -26.44
N LEU A 88 -27.29 -27.32 -25.65
CA LEU A 88 -28.06 -28.56 -25.63
C LEU A 88 -28.85 -28.69 -26.94
N VAL A 89 -28.71 -29.84 -27.61
CA VAL A 89 -29.41 -30.22 -28.84
C VAL A 89 -30.81 -30.75 -28.58
#